data_AF-A0A941IPC7-F1
#
_entry.id   AF-A0A941IPC7-F1
#
_cell.length_a   1.000
_cell.length_b   1.000
_cell.length_c   1.000
_cell.angle_alpha   90.00
_cell.angle_beta   90.00
_cell.angle_gamma   90.00
#
_symmetry.space_group_name_H-M   'P 1'
#
loop_
_entity.id
_entity.type
_entity.pdbx_description
1 polymer ?
#
loop_
_entity_poly.entity_id
_entity_poly.type
_entity_poly.pdbx_seq_one_letter_code
_entity_poly.pdbx_strand_id
1 'polypeptide(L)'
;MPDIDINYDNITQAAALLNNAANNTISPELTTLYNKVDALLQDGGGLYMMQTSPAIWAQYETFNTSAVQCVQAINSFASMFNSLVSNLQSMDGKLAYNVANPSSS
;
A
#
# COMPACT_ATOMS: atom_id res chain seq x y z
N MET A 1 16.91 -3.79 -31.82
CA MET A 1 15.66 -3.69 -31.02
C MET A 1 15.82 -2.51 -30.10
N PRO A 2 14.80 -1.68 -29.85
CA PRO A 2 14.88 -0.79 -28.71
C PRO A 2 14.99 -1.67 -27.45
N ASP A 3 15.97 -1.43 -26.58
CA ASP A 3 16.16 -2.14 -25.30
C ASP A 3 15.07 -1.81 -24.25
N ILE A 4 14.02 -1.09 -24.66
CA ILE A 4 13.00 -0.53 -23.79
C ILE A 4 11.64 -0.78 -24.43
N ASP A 5 10.94 -1.79 -23.93
CA ASP A 5 9.51 -2.04 -24.16
C ASP A 5 8.79 -1.89 -22.82
N ILE A 6 8.20 -0.71 -22.58
CA ILE A 6 7.51 -0.39 -21.32
C ILE A 6 6.01 -0.49 -21.53
N ASN A 7 5.39 -1.48 -20.88
CA ASN A 7 3.95 -1.58 -20.81
C ASN A 7 3.41 -0.80 -19.60
N TYR A 8 3.08 0.47 -19.81
CA TYR A 8 2.53 1.36 -18.77
C TYR A 8 1.21 0.84 -18.19
N ASP A 9 0.38 0.18 -19.00
CA ASP A 9 -0.92 -0.34 -18.55
C ASP A 9 -0.75 -1.48 -17.54
N ASN A 10 0.23 -2.37 -17.73
CA ASN A 10 0.50 -3.43 -16.77
C ASN A 10 1.02 -2.88 -15.43
N ILE A 11 1.87 -1.86 -15.47
CA ILE A 11 2.43 -1.23 -14.26
C ILE A 11 1.32 -0.51 -13.48
N THR A 12 0.47 0.25 -14.17
CA THR A 12 -0.66 0.94 -13.54
C THR A 12 -1.71 -0.02 -12.99
N GLN A 13 -1.99 -1.13 -13.69
CA GLN A 13 -2.85 -2.19 -13.16
C GLN A 13 -2.29 -2.82 -11.88
N ALA A 14 -0.98 -3.12 -11.84
CA ALA A 14 -0.35 -3.65 -10.64
C ALA A 14 -0.44 -2.64 -9.47
N ALA A 15 -0.17 -1.35 -9.72
CA ALA A 15 -0.32 -0.30 -8.72
C ALA A 15 -1.76 -0.17 -8.21
N ALA A 16 -2.75 -0.28 -9.10
CA ALA A 16 -4.16 -0.23 -8.76
C ALA A 16 -4.58 -1.42 -7.89
N LEU A 17 -4.12 -2.63 -8.20
CA LEU A 17 -4.37 -3.83 -7.39
C LEU A 17 -3.78 -3.70 -5.99
N LEU A 18 -2.52 -3.22 -5.88
CA LEU A 18 -1.87 -2.99 -4.59
C LEU A 18 -2.63 -1.96 -3.74
N ASN A 19 -2.99 -0.82 -4.33
CA ASN A 19 -3.78 0.21 -3.65
C ASN A 19 -5.16 -0.31 -3.23
N ASN A 20 -5.84 -1.08 -4.09
CA ASN A 20 -7.15 -1.62 -3.77
C ASN A 20 -7.07 -2.64 -2.61
N ALA A 21 -6.10 -3.56 -2.66
CA ALA A 21 -5.89 -4.55 -1.61
C ALA A 21 -5.58 -3.87 -0.27
N ALA A 22 -4.66 -2.91 -0.26
CA ALA A 22 -4.29 -2.18 0.96
C ALA A 22 -5.46 -1.43 1.57
N ASN A 23 -6.16 -0.61 0.78
CA ASN A 23 -7.11 0.36 1.30
C ASN A 23 -8.54 -0.17 1.45
N ASN A 24 -8.98 -1.08 0.57
CA ASN A 24 -10.37 -1.54 0.53
C ASN A 24 -10.57 -2.94 1.10
N THR A 25 -9.50 -3.71 1.28
CA THR A 25 -9.58 -5.09 1.76
C THR A 25 -8.84 -5.26 3.08
N ILE A 26 -7.53 -5.05 3.10
CA ILE A 26 -6.69 -5.41 4.24
C ILE A 26 -6.86 -4.41 5.38
N SER A 27 -6.73 -3.09 5.12
CA SER A 27 -6.86 -2.09 6.19
C SER A 27 -8.20 -2.14 6.92
N PRO A 28 -9.36 -2.23 6.24
CA PRO A 28 -10.66 -2.34 6.93
C PRO A 28 -10.80 -3.62 7.74
N GLU A 29 -10.27 -4.73 7.24
CA GLU A 29 -10.30 -6.02 7.95
C GLU A 29 -9.43 -5.96 9.21
N LEU A 30 -8.23 -5.36 9.14
CA LEU A 30 -7.37 -5.16 10.31
C LEU A 30 -8.08 -4.31 11.38
N THR A 31 -8.77 -3.24 11.00
CA THR A 31 -9.57 -2.44 11.93
C THR A 31 -10.70 -3.26 12.56
N THR A 32 -11.38 -4.09 11.76
CA THR A 32 -12.46 -4.96 12.25
C THR A 32 -11.94 -5.98 13.25
N LEU A 33 -10.83 -6.63 12.95
CA LEU A 33 -10.19 -7.60 13.84
C LEU A 33 -9.71 -6.95 15.13
N TYR A 34 -9.13 -5.75 15.03
CA TYR A 34 -8.67 -5.00 16.20
C TYR A 34 -9.80 -4.71 17.17
N ASN A 35 -10.90 -4.16 16.67
CA ASN A 35 -12.07 -3.86 17.50
C ASN A 35 -12.70 -5.13 18.10
N LYS A 36 -12.69 -6.26 17.36
CA LYS A 36 -13.19 -7.53 17.89
C LYS A 36 -12.32 -8.06 19.04
N VAL A 37 -11.00 -8.00 18.89
CA VAL A 37 -10.08 -8.46 19.96
C VAL A 37 -10.17 -7.54 21.18
N ASP A 38 -10.23 -6.22 20.97
CA ASP A 38 -10.45 -5.25 22.05
C ASP A 38 -11.73 -5.60 22.83
N ALA A 39 -12.85 -5.73 22.12
CA ALA A 39 -14.14 -6.04 22.73
C ALA A 39 -14.13 -7.37 23.50
N LEU A 40 -13.46 -8.41 22.99
CA LEU A 40 -13.35 -9.71 23.69
C LEU A 40 -12.62 -9.60 25.03
N LEU A 41 -11.63 -8.71 25.12
CA LEU A 41 -10.75 -8.56 26.27
C LEU A 41 -11.25 -7.51 27.28
N GLN A 42 -12.38 -6.86 27.03
CA GLN A 42 -13.06 -5.97 27.97
C GLN A 42 -13.97 -6.73 28.92
N ASP A 43 -14.27 -6.14 30.08
CA ASP A 43 -15.21 -6.71 31.05
C ASP A 43 -16.60 -6.94 30.41
N GLY A 44 -17.15 -8.14 30.58
CA GLY A 44 -18.36 -8.59 29.88
C GLY A 44 -18.18 -8.98 28.41
N GLY A 45 -16.96 -8.89 27.85
CA GLY A 45 -16.63 -9.13 26.44
C GLY A 45 -16.52 -10.59 25.99
N GLY A 46 -16.45 -11.53 26.93
CA GLY A 46 -16.41 -12.97 26.67
C GLY A 46 -15.05 -13.64 26.89
N LEU A 47 -13.95 -12.88 26.97
CA LEU A 47 -12.61 -13.37 27.34
C LEU A 47 -11.89 -12.40 28.30
N TYR A 48 -12.63 -11.86 29.27
CA TYR A 48 -12.04 -11.00 30.29
C TYR A 48 -11.39 -11.83 31.40
N MET A 49 -10.08 -11.67 31.53
CA MET A 49 -9.26 -12.18 32.62
C MET A 49 -8.47 -11.00 33.18
N MET A 50 -8.83 -10.52 34.37
CA MET A 50 -8.32 -9.27 34.96
C MET A 50 -6.79 -9.10 34.88
N GLN A 51 -6.01 -10.18 35.06
CA GLN A 51 -4.55 -10.14 35.01
C GLN A 51 -3.97 -10.47 33.63
N THR A 52 -4.69 -11.24 32.80
CA THR A 52 -4.16 -11.81 31.56
C THR A 52 -4.58 -11.02 30.32
N SER A 53 -5.81 -10.49 30.30
CA SER A 53 -6.32 -9.68 29.18
C SER A 53 -5.41 -8.49 28.83
N PRO A 54 -4.80 -7.75 29.78
CA PRO A 54 -3.84 -6.69 29.43
C PRO A 54 -2.61 -7.20 28.68
N ALA A 55 -2.09 -8.38 29.04
CA ALA A 55 -0.93 -8.97 28.36
C ALA A 55 -1.28 -9.46 26.95
N ILE A 56 -2.47 -10.07 26.79
CA ILE A 56 -2.97 -10.49 25.47
C ILE A 56 -3.16 -9.26 24.57
N TRP A 57 -3.76 -8.20 25.12
CA TRP A 57 -3.98 -6.95 24.40
C TRP A 57 -2.66 -6.33 23.90
N ALA A 58 -1.65 -6.21 24.76
CA ALA A 58 -0.35 -5.65 24.38
C ALA A 58 0.33 -6.45 23.25
N GLN A 59 0.23 -7.80 23.30
CA GLN A 59 0.78 -8.64 22.26
C GLN A 59 0.02 -8.47 20.93
N TYR A 60 -1.31 -8.32 20.99
CA TYR A 60 -2.14 -8.09 19.82
C TYR A 60 -1.92 -6.69 19.22
N GLU A 61 -1.76 -5.67 20.05
CA GLU A 61 -1.44 -4.31 19.62
C GLU A 61 -0.10 -4.27 18.84
N THR A 62 0.90 -5.00 19.32
CA THR A 62 2.18 -5.17 18.62
C THR A 62 1.99 -5.81 17.25
N PHE A 63 1.22 -6.90 17.18
CA PHE A 63 0.89 -7.57 15.92
C PHE A 63 0.15 -6.63 14.95
N ASN A 64 -0.90 -5.96 15.43
CA ASN A 64 -1.70 -5.05 14.61
C ASN A 64 -0.85 -3.88 14.07
N THR A 65 0.05 -3.35 14.89
CA THR A 65 1.01 -2.31 14.46
C THR A 65 1.88 -2.80 13.31
N SER A 66 2.46 -4.00 13.40
CA SER A 66 3.24 -4.58 12.31
C SER A 66 2.40 -4.82 11.05
N ALA A 67 1.15 -5.24 11.21
CA ALA A 67 0.24 -5.43 10.07
C ALA A 67 -0.10 -4.11 9.37
N VAL A 68 -0.37 -3.04 10.13
CA VAL A 68 -0.61 -1.69 9.59
C VAL A 68 0.64 -1.17 8.86
N GLN A 69 1.83 -1.39 9.40
CA GLN A 69 3.09 -1.04 8.72
C GLN A 69 3.25 -1.78 7.38
N CYS A 70 2.85 -3.05 7.31
CA CYS A 70 2.84 -3.81 6.05
C CYS A 70 1.89 -3.18 5.02
N VAL A 71 0.67 -2.79 5.42
CA VAL A 71 -0.28 -2.09 4.54
C VAL A 71 0.30 -0.77 4.01
N GLN A 72 0.99 -0.01 4.86
CA GLN A 72 1.67 1.23 4.44
C GLN A 72 2.79 0.96 3.42
N ALA A 73 3.55 -0.13 3.59
CA ALA A 73 4.56 -0.54 2.63
C ALA A 73 3.93 -0.90 1.27
N ILE A 74 2.80 -1.61 1.25
CA ILE A 74 2.05 -1.92 0.02
C ILE A 74 1.64 -0.64 -0.72
N ASN A 75 1.07 0.34 -0.01
CA ASN A 75 0.71 1.65 -0.57
C ASN A 75 1.94 2.40 -1.12
N SER A 76 3.10 2.26 -0.45
CA SER A 76 4.35 2.87 -0.91
C SER A 76 4.83 2.26 -2.23
N PHE A 77 4.77 0.94 -2.38
CA PHE A 77 5.09 0.28 -3.66
C PHE A 77 4.13 0.69 -4.79
N ALA A 78 2.83 0.78 -4.51
CA ALA A 78 1.86 1.28 -5.50
C ALA A 78 2.21 2.71 -5.95
N SER A 79 2.58 3.58 -5.02
CA SER A 79 2.98 4.97 -5.30
C SER A 79 4.29 5.05 -6.10
N MET A 80 5.26 4.17 -5.81
CA MET A 80 6.49 4.06 -6.58
C MET A 80 6.21 3.70 -8.05
N PHE A 81 5.33 2.73 -8.31
CA PHE A 81 4.98 2.35 -9.69
C PHE A 81 4.31 3.48 -10.46
N ASN A 82 3.37 4.20 -9.85
CA ASN A 82 2.75 5.36 -10.49
C ASN A 82 3.77 6.48 -10.79
N SER A 83 4.68 6.73 -9.85
CA SER A 83 5.75 7.72 -10.03
C SER A 83 6.71 7.34 -11.16
N LEU A 84 7.05 6.06 -11.25
CA LEU A 84 7.88 5.53 -12.34
C LEU A 84 7.22 5.76 -13.70
N VAL A 85 5.94 5.42 -13.86
CA VAL A 85 5.18 5.65 -15.10
C VAL A 85 5.18 7.14 -15.48
N SER A 86 4.85 8.02 -14.54
CA SER A 86 4.82 9.47 -14.77
C SER A 86 6.18 10.02 -15.22
N ASN A 87 7.27 9.55 -14.61
CA ASN A 87 8.63 9.98 -14.96
C ASN A 87 9.04 9.50 -16.35
N LEU A 88 8.72 8.26 -16.70
CA LEU A 88 9.02 7.68 -18.01
C LEU A 88 8.24 8.37 -19.13
N GLN A 89 6.94 8.61 -18.94
CA GLN A 89 6.11 9.36 -19.89
C GLN A 89 6.61 10.80 -20.08
N SER A 90 7.00 11.47 -18.99
CA SER A 90 7.57 12.83 -19.06
C SER A 90 8.91 12.87 -19.80
N MET A 91 9.75 11.86 -19.60
CA MET A 91 11.03 11.73 -20.31
C MET A 91 10.81 11.51 -21.80
N ASP A 92 9.92 10.57 -22.15
CA ASP A 92 9.58 10.27 -23.55
C ASP A 92 8.99 11.50 -24.27
N GLY A 93 8.07 12.22 -23.62
CA GLY A 93 7.51 13.46 -24.17
C GLY A 93 8.57 14.55 -24.43
N LYS A 94 9.57 14.68 -23.54
CA LYS A 94 10.69 15.61 -23.75
C LYS A 94 11.58 15.19 -24.92
N LEU A 95 11.84 13.90 -25.07
CA LEU A 95 12.63 13.37 -26.18
C LEU A 95 11.89 13.60 -27.51
N ALA A 96 10.59 13.26 -27.56
CA ALA A 96 9.75 13.50 -28.73
C ALA A 96 9.69 14.99 -29.13
N TYR A 97 9.54 15.89 -28.15
CA TYR A 97 9.57 17.33 -28.37
C TYR A 97 10.91 17.79 -28.98
N ASN A 98 12.03 17.40 -28.39
CA ASN A 98 13.36 17.80 -28.88
C ASN A 98 13.64 17.26 -30.29
N VAL A 99 13.12 16.08 -30.65
CA VAL A 99 13.24 15.52 -31.99
C VAL A 99 12.34 16.25 -32.99
N ALA A 100 11.12 16.61 -32.61
CA ALA A 100 10.19 17.36 -33.46
C ALA A 100 10.60 18.84 -33.63
N ASN A 101 11.30 19.39 -32.65
CA ASN A 101 11.79 20.76 -32.62
C ASN A 101 13.32 20.78 -32.46
N PRO A 102 14.07 20.27 -33.44
CA PRO A 102 15.52 20.31 -33.38
C PRO A 102 15.94 21.78 -33.32
N SER A 103 16.61 22.17 -32.24
CA SER A 103 17.18 23.51 -32.13
C SER A 103 18.11 23.72 -33.31
N SER A 104 17.73 24.60 -34.23
CA SER A 104 18.58 25.07 -35.32
C SER A 104 19.72 25.87 -34.69
N SER A 105 20.86 25.22 -34.50
CA SER A 105 22.14 25.87 -34.22
C SER A 105 22.63 26.64 -35.44
#